data_AF-A0A8T4QRN7-F1
#
_entry.id   AF-A0A8T4QRN7-F1
#
_cell.length_a   1.000
_cell.length_b   1.000
_cell.length_c   1.000
_cell.angle_alpha   90.00
_cell.angle_beta   90.00
_cell.angle_gamma   90.00
#
_symmetry.space_group_name_H-M   'P 1'
#
loop_
_entity.id
_entity.type
_entity.pdbx_description
1 polymer ?
#
loop_
_entity_poly.entity_id
_entity_poly.type
_entity_poly.pdbx_seq_one_letter_code
_entity_poly.pdbx_strand_id
1 'polypeptide(L)'
;MNEQSAPVRVGETFDVAINSIGGKGDGIAKVKGFVLFVANTQKGDYVKVRVTKVLPTVGFAEVVEKLEKPVKESKYATVTQEEFTGTEEISEKYEDTDDFGSDLKEE
;
A
#
# COMPACT_ATOMS: atom_id res chain seq x y z
N MET A 1 -4.25 36.06 9.05
CA MET A 1 -4.74 35.71 7.70
C MET A 1 -4.47 34.24 7.52
N ASN A 2 -5.48 33.38 7.55
CA ASN A 2 -5.28 31.96 7.25
C ASN A 2 -5.15 31.85 5.73
N GLU A 3 -3.96 32.11 5.21
CA GLU A 3 -3.53 31.57 3.92
C GLU A 3 -3.49 30.05 4.06
N GLN A 4 -4.66 29.42 3.98
CA GLN A 4 -4.74 28.01 3.65
C GLN A 4 -4.33 27.90 2.18
N SER A 5 -3.04 28.10 1.91
CA SER A 5 -2.45 27.73 0.64
C SER A 5 -2.77 26.25 0.46
N ALA A 6 -3.47 25.93 -0.61
CA ALA A 6 -3.66 24.54 -0.99
C ALA A 6 -2.30 23.83 -0.94
N PRO A 7 -2.23 22.56 -0.49
CA PRO A 7 -0.97 21.84 -0.35
C PRO A 7 -0.29 21.54 -1.69
N VAL A 8 -0.85 22.03 -2.80
CA VAL A 8 -0.43 21.80 -4.18
C VAL A 8 -0.39 23.13 -4.93
N ARG A 9 0.58 23.29 -5.84
CA ARG A 9 0.68 24.47 -6.71
C ARG A 9 0.47 24.09 -8.17
N VAL A 10 0.03 25.07 -8.95
CA VAL A 10 -0.12 24.92 -10.40
C VAL A 10 1.26 24.73 -11.04
N GLY A 11 1.36 23.77 -11.96
CA GLY A 11 2.58 23.41 -12.68
C GLY A 11 3.43 22.34 -11.99
N GLU A 12 3.16 22.02 -10.72
CA GLU A 12 3.86 20.95 -10.02
C GLU A 12 3.32 19.58 -10.42
N THR A 13 4.22 18.60 -10.44
CA THR A 13 3.91 17.19 -10.66
C THR A 13 3.97 16.41 -9.35
N PHE A 14 2.98 15.56 -9.11
CA PHE A 14 2.88 14.70 -7.94
C PHE A 14 2.57 13.27 -8.34
N ASP A 15 3.16 12.32 -7.62
CA ASP A 15 2.81 10.90 -7.74
C ASP A 15 1.65 10.61 -6.78
N VAL A 16 0.50 10.22 -7.34
CA VAL A 16 -0.72 10.01 -6.55
C VAL A 16 -1.39 8.69 -6.90
N ALA A 17 -2.02 8.11 -5.87
CA ALA A 17 -2.87 6.94 -6.01
C ALA A 17 -4.32 7.36 -6.21
N ILE A 18 -4.95 6.82 -7.24
CA ILE A 18 -6.36 7.07 -7.53
C ILE A 18 -7.20 6.15 -6.63
N ASN A 19 -7.91 6.76 -5.68
CA ASN A 19 -8.69 6.02 -4.70
C ASN A 19 -10.07 5.63 -5.24
N SER A 20 -10.67 6.51 -6.04
CA SER A 20 -12.00 6.31 -6.60
C SER A 20 -12.15 7.06 -7.93
N ILE A 21 -13.26 6.78 -8.62
CA ILE A 21 -13.65 7.42 -9.87
C ILE A 21 -14.97 8.16 -9.64
N GLY A 22 -15.03 9.42 -10.06
CA GLY A 22 -16.22 10.24 -10.03
C GLY A 22 -17.18 9.92 -11.18
N GLY A 23 -18.42 10.43 -11.11
CA GLY A 23 -19.47 10.09 -12.08
C GLY A 23 -19.19 10.48 -13.53
N LYS A 24 -18.24 11.38 -13.79
CA LYS A 24 -17.82 11.80 -15.13
C LYS A 24 -16.59 11.03 -15.66
N GLY A 25 -16.08 10.06 -14.90
CA GLY A 25 -14.86 9.32 -15.24
C GLY A 25 -13.57 9.98 -14.74
N ASP A 26 -13.66 11.05 -13.93
CA ASP A 26 -12.49 11.68 -13.30
C ASP A 26 -12.00 10.86 -12.11
N GLY A 27 -10.70 10.60 -12.01
CA GLY A 27 -10.08 10.01 -10.82
C GLY A 27 -10.03 10.99 -9.67
N ILE A 28 -10.30 10.47 -8.48
CA ILE A 28 -10.27 11.20 -7.22
C ILE A 28 -9.03 10.75 -6.45
N ALA A 29 -8.07 11.66 -6.34
CA ALA A 29 -6.88 11.54 -5.50
C ALA A 29 -7.02 12.43 -4.26
N LYS A 30 -6.45 12.01 -3.13
CA LYS A 30 -6.44 12.79 -1.89
C LYS A 30 -5.01 13.01 -1.43
N VAL A 31 -4.57 14.25 -1.38
CA VAL A 31 -3.21 14.64 -0.97
C VAL A 31 -3.33 15.51 0.27
N LYS A 32 -2.88 15.01 1.43
CA LYS A 32 -2.92 15.74 2.71
C LYS A 32 -4.31 16.33 3.04
N GLY A 33 -5.38 15.60 2.71
CA GLY A 33 -6.77 16.04 2.93
C GLY A 33 -7.35 16.92 1.82
N PHE A 34 -6.57 17.33 0.84
CA PHE A 34 -7.01 18.09 -0.33
C PHE A 34 -7.39 17.16 -1.49
N VAL A 35 -8.52 17.43 -2.14
CA VAL A 35 -9.06 16.58 -3.20
C VAL A 35 -8.54 17.05 -4.56
N LEU A 36 -7.99 16.12 -5.33
CA LEU A 36 -7.48 16.33 -6.67
C LEU A 36 -8.26 15.49 -7.67
N PHE A 37 -8.83 16.15 -8.67
CA PHE A 37 -9.48 15.54 -9.80
C PHE A 37 -8.47 15.33 -10.91
N VAL A 38 -8.34 14.09 -11.36
CA VAL A 38 -7.37 13.67 -12.37
C VAL A 38 -8.13 13.06 -13.55
N ALA A 39 -8.01 13.67 -14.73
CA ALA A 39 -8.63 13.12 -15.94
C ALA A 39 -7.83 11.91 -16.47
N ASN A 40 -8.49 10.99 -17.18
CA ASN A 40 -7.87 9.81 -17.83
C ASN A 40 -7.25 8.77 -16.88
N THR A 41 -7.86 8.58 -15.71
CA THR A 41 -7.39 7.61 -14.70
C THR A 41 -8.45 6.57 -14.36
N GLN A 42 -8.03 5.46 -13.74
CA GLN A 42 -8.93 4.42 -13.24
C GLN A 42 -8.72 4.15 -11.74
N LYS A 43 -9.68 3.47 -11.12
CA LYS A 43 -9.62 3.17 -9.70
C LYS A 43 -8.44 2.25 -9.41
N GLY A 44 -7.59 2.69 -8.48
CA GLY A 44 -6.42 1.94 -8.05
C GLY A 44 -5.17 2.22 -8.88
N ASP A 45 -5.21 3.04 -9.92
CA ASP A 45 -4.00 3.43 -10.65
C ASP A 45 -3.03 4.24 -9.78
N TYR A 46 -1.74 4.07 -10.04
CA TYR A 46 -0.70 4.98 -9.59
C TYR A 46 -0.26 5.79 -10.81
N VAL A 47 -0.32 7.11 -10.72
CA VAL A 47 0.00 7.97 -11.87
C VAL A 47 0.75 9.20 -11.38
N LYS A 48 1.64 9.70 -12.24
CA LYS A 48 2.23 11.02 -12.07
C LYS A 48 1.31 12.03 -12.73
N VAL A 49 0.82 12.97 -11.93
CA VAL A 49 -0.15 13.97 -12.36
C VAL A 49 0.46 15.36 -12.27
N ARG A 50 0.14 16.23 -13.23
CA ARG A 50 0.51 17.65 -13.21
C ARG A 50 -0.70 18.50 -12.88
N VAL A 51 -0.56 19.33 -11.87
CA VAL A 51 -1.63 20.24 -11.45
C VAL A 51 -1.74 21.37 -12.46
N THR A 52 -2.90 21.51 -13.10
CA THR A 52 -3.15 22.60 -14.06
C THR A 52 -3.95 23.73 -13.45
N LYS A 53 -4.75 23.43 -12.43
CA LYS A 53 -5.58 24.44 -11.76
C LYS A 53 -5.80 24.06 -10.31
N VAL A 54 -5.70 25.05 -9.43
CA VAL A 54 -6.00 24.90 -8.00
C VAL A 54 -7.15 25.83 -7.66
N LEU A 55 -8.19 25.28 -7.02
CA LEU A 55 -9.32 26.03 -6.47
C LEU A 55 -9.23 26.06 -4.93
N PRO A 56 -10.04 26.88 -4.24
CA PRO A 56 -10.01 26.98 -2.78
C PRO A 56 -10.25 25.65 -2.05
N THR A 57 -11.09 24.78 -2.63
CA THR A 57 -11.52 23.52 -1.99
C THR A 57 -10.95 22.27 -2.68
N VAL A 58 -10.60 22.35 -3.97
CA VAL A 58 -10.23 21.20 -4.81
C VAL A 58 -9.16 21.58 -5.84
N GLY A 59 -8.45 20.60 -6.39
CA GLY A 59 -7.47 20.78 -7.46
C GLY A 59 -7.85 19.99 -8.71
N PHE A 60 -7.43 20.47 -9.87
CA PHE A 60 -7.48 19.75 -11.14
C PHE A 60 -6.07 19.44 -11.63
N ALA A 61 -5.88 18.21 -12.06
CA ALA A 61 -4.64 17.73 -12.62
C ALA A 61 -4.90 16.82 -13.83
N GLU A 62 -3.87 16.68 -14.64
CA GLU A 62 -3.85 15.78 -15.79
C GLU A 62 -2.75 14.73 -15.61
N VAL A 63 -2.96 13.52 -16.14
CA VAL A 63 -1.94 12.47 -16.11
C VAL A 63 -0.82 12.84 -17.08
N VAL A 64 0.40 12.91 -16.58
CA VAL A 64 1.61 13.06 -17.40
C VAL A 64 2.18 11.70 -17.73
N GLU A 65 2.19 10.79 -16.75
CA GLU A 65 2.80 9.47 -16.88
C GLU A 65 2.00 8.45 -16.08
N LYS A 66 1.71 7.29 -16.71
CA LYS A 66 1.06 6.17 -16.03
C LYS A 66 2.13 5.32 -15.38
N LEU A 67 2.17 5.31 -14.05
CA LEU A 67 3.08 4.48 -13.28
C LEU A 67 2.36 3.15 -13.07
N GLU A 68 2.60 2.18 -13.95
CA GLU A 68 2.10 0.83 -13.73
C GLU A 68 2.61 0.36 -12.36
N LYS A 69 1.69 -0.20 -11.54
CA LYS A 69 2.06 -0.74 -10.23
C LYS A 69 3.24 -1.68 -10.46
N PRO A 70 4.28 -1.67 -9.62
CA PRO A 70 5.25 -2.75 -9.66
C PRO A 70 4.43 -4.03 -9.50
N VAL A 71 4.42 -4.85 -10.56
CA VAL A 71 3.92 -6.21 -10.47
C VAL A 71 4.64 -6.75 -9.27
N LYS A 72 3.91 -6.99 -8.17
CA LYS A 72 4.43 -7.85 -7.13
C LYS A 72 4.62 -9.16 -7.87
N GLU A 73 5.83 -9.38 -8.35
CA GLU A 73 6.35 -10.69 -8.62
C GLU A 73 6.24 -11.37 -7.26
N SER A 74 5.09 -11.98 -7.04
CA SER A 74 4.82 -12.85 -5.94
C SER A 74 5.80 -13.99 -6.10
N LYS A 75 6.99 -13.80 -5.52
CA LYS A 75 7.90 -14.84 -5.05
C LYS A 75 7.31 -15.63 -3.88
N TYR A 76 6.03 -15.43 -3.55
CA TYR A 76 5.28 -16.48 -2.86
C TYR A 76 5.11 -17.59 -3.88
N ALA A 77 6.07 -18.51 -3.84
CA ALA A 77 5.95 -19.83 -4.40
C ALA A 77 4.53 -20.33 -4.19
N THR A 78 3.95 -20.88 -5.25
CA THR A 78 2.90 -21.88 -5.14
C THR A 78 3.34 -22.90 -4.10
N VAL A 79 2.90 -22.76 -2.86
CA VAL A 79 2.81 -23.89 -1.94
C VAL A 79 1.56 -24.63 -2.41
N THR A 80 1.76 -25.54 -3.35
CA THR A 80 0.78 -26.55 -3.72
C THR A 80 0.45 -27.32 -2.43
N GLN A 81 -0.83 -27.38 -2.08
CA GLN A 81 -1.32 -28.22 -0.97
C GLN A 81 -1.30 -29.68 -1.40
N GLU A 82 -0.13 -30.21 -1.69
CA GLU A 82 0.08 -31.63 -2.01
C GLU A 82 1.58 -31.91 -1.86
N GLU A 83 2.01 -32.04 -0.61
CA GLU A 83 2.76 -33.20 -0.12
C GLU A 83 3.23 -32.93 1.31
N PHE A 84 2.37 -33.36 2.24
CA PHE A 84 2.77 -33.74 3.58
C PHE A 84 3.48 -35.10 3.47
N THR A 85 4.80 -35.15 3.27
CA THR A 85 5.70 -36.24 3.73
C THR A 85 7.15 -35.76 3.64
N GLY A 86 7.98 -36.03 4.65
CA GLY A 86 9.43 -35.83 4.55
C GLY A 86 10.05 -35.17 5.77
N THR A 87 10.45 -36.02 6.70
CA THR A 87 11.30 -35.78 7.87
C THR A 87 12.59 -35.02 7.55
N GLU A 88 13.00 -34.07 8.39
CA GLU A 88 14.19 -34.14 9.27
C GLU A 88 14.70 -32.75 9.72
N GLU A 89 15.07 -32.73 11.00
CA GLU A 89 16.02 -31.83 11.69
C GLU A 89 15.82 -30.31 11.68
N ILE A 90 15.14 -29.82 12.73
CA ILE A 90 15.56 -28.58 13.39
C ILE A 90 16.47 -28.93 14.58
N SER A 91 17.78 -28.89 14.36
CA SER A 91 18.79 -28.98 15.41
C SER A 91 18.95 -27.63 16.13
N GLU A 92 18.78 -27.72 17.45
CA GLU A 92 19.44 -26.95 18.51
C GLU A 92 19.37 -25.42 18.51
N LYS A 93 18.61 -24.88 19.48
CA LYS A 93 19.18 -24.55 20.80
C LYS A 93 18.12 -23.98 21.74
N TYR A 94 17.67 -24.80 22.70
CA TYR A 94 17.35 -24.36 24.05
C TYR A 94 17.91 -25.44 24.98
N GLU A 95 19.05 -25.14 25.59
CA GLU A 95 19.56 -25.85 26.76
C GLU A 95 18.58 -25.60 27.91
N ASP A 96 17.50 -26.39 27.97
CA ASP A 96 16.80 -26.65 29.21
C ASP A 96 17.73 -27.57 30.01
N THR A 97 18.52 -26.95 30.88
CA THR A 97 19.33 -27.72 31.83
C THR A 97 18.36 -28.23 32.88
N ASP A 98 18.10 -29.54 32.83
CA ASP A 98 17.61 -30.35 33.94
C ASP A 98 18.03 -29.79 35.30
N ASP A 99 17.08 -29.61 36.23
CA ASP A 99 17.18 -30.10 37.63
C ASP A 99 16.08 -29.52 38.54
N PHE A 100 14.97 -30.25 38.68
CA PHE A 100 14.38 -30.65 39.97
C PHE A 100 13.19 -31.56 39.64
N GLY A 101 13.34 -32.88 39.60
CA GLY A 101 13.50 -33.64 40.84
C GLY A 101 12.12 -34.00 41.39
N SER A 102 11.61 -35.15 40.93
CA SER A 102 10.86 -36.16 41.70
C SER A 102 9.89 -35.66 42.79
N ASP A 103 8.60 -35.99 42.68
CA ASP A 103 8.09 -37.21 43.32
C ASP A 103 6.63 -37.47 42.95
N LEU A 104 6.39 -38.70 42.54
CA LEU A 104 5.09 -39.31 42.32
C LEU A 104 4.62 -39.87 43.66
N LYS A 105 3.51 -39.38 44.23
CA LYS A 105 2.70 -40.23 45.10
C LYS A 105 1.22 -39.85 45.11
N GLU A 106 0.46 -40.78 44.57
CA GLU A 106 -0.92 -41.11 44.92
C GLU A 106 -1.19 -40.95 46.44
N GLU A 107 -2.25 -40.21 46.76
CA GLU A 107 -3.40 -40.70 47.54
C GLU A 107 -4.65 -39.86 47.24
#